data_AF-A0AAJ0C208-F1
#
_entry.id   AF-A0AAJ0C208-F1
#
_cell.length_a   1.000
_cell.length_b   1.000
_cell.length_c   1.000
_cell.angle_alpha   90.00
_cell.angle_beta   90.00
_cell.angle_gamma   90.00
#
_symmetry.space_group_name_H-M   'P 1'
#
loop_
_entity.id
_entity.type
_entity.pdbx_description
1 polymer ?
#
loop_
_entity_poly.entity_id
_entity_poly.type
_entity_poly.pdbx_seq_one_letter_code
_entity_poly.pdbx_strand_id
1 'polypeptide(L)'
;MIRGLTWAEIKKGQVSPEGDFLRTAEDNFTSYHQPLITRVNRLRKAVIPNGGRWKNEDAGLYSRMKEILRKGRKDPKVADIQYTSI
;
A
#
# COMPACT_ATOMS: atom_id res chain seq x y z
N MET A 1 12.40 -0.77 33.86
CA MET A 1 13.02 -1.48 32.72
C MET A 1 11.91 -2.08 31.86
N ILE A 2 11.50 -1.41 30.77
CA ILE A 2 10.62 -2.03 29.77
C ILE A 2 11.54 -2.63 28.70
N ARG A 3 11.59 -3.96 28.64
CA ARG A 3 12.38 -4.71 27.67
C ARG A 3 11.73 -4.61 26.29
N GLY A 4 12.34 -3.84 25.40
CA GLY A 4 12.71 -4.31 24.07
C GLY A 4 11.63 -4.87 23.15
N LEU A 5 10.52 -4.17 22.93
CA LEU A 5 9.86 -4.24 21.63
C LEU A 5 10.47 -3.16 20.76
N THR A 6 11.22 -3.58 19.75
CA THR A 6 11.83 -2.62 18.83
C THR A 6 10.71 -1.91 18.08
N TRP A 7 10.82 -0.61 17.84
CA TRP A 7 9.85 0.14 17.03
C TRP A 7 9.58 -0.53 15.68
N ALA A 8 10.51 -1.34 15.19
CA ALA A 8 10.37 -2.17 13.99
C ALA A 8 9.33 -3.29 14.12
N GLU A 9 9.11 -3.86 15.31
CA GLU A 9 8.06 -4.87 15.57
C GLU A 9 6.68 -4.23 15.64
N ILE A 10 6.57 -3.08 16.30
CA ILE A 10 5.33 -2.28 16.35
C ILE A 10 4.97 -1.75 14.95
N LYS A 11 5.96 -1.24 14.19
CA LYS A 11 5.74 -0.78 12.81
C LYS A 11 5.55 -1.92 11.79
N LYS A 12 6.03 -3.14 12.09
CA LYS A 12 5.80 -4.33 11.25
C LYS A 12 4.32 -4.70 11.18
N GLY A 13 3.58 -4.48 12.27
CA GLY A 13 2.23 -5.00 12.46
C GLY A 13 1.16 -4.36 11.59
N GLN A 14 1.35 -3.13 11.10
CA GLN A 14 0.26 -2.38 10.47
C GLN A 14 0.19 -2.50 8.93
N VAL A 15 1.32 -2.82 8.29
CA VAL A 15 1.42 -2.90 6.82
C VAL A 15 1.55 -4.36 6.33
N SER A 16 1.77 -5.32 7.24
CA SER A 16 2.04 -6.71 6.91
C SER A 16 0.77 -7.53 6.67
N PRO A 17 -0.22 -7.55 7.59
CA PRO A 17 -1.49 -8.23 7.35
C PRO A 17 -2.37 -7.41 6.40
N GLU A 18 -2.89 -8.05 5.35
CA GLU A 18 -3.76 -7.37 4.37
C GLU A 18 -5.03 -6.81 5.04
N GLY A 19 -5.64 -7.56 5.96
CA GLY A 19 -6.85 -7.13 6.65
C GLY A 19 -6.63 -5.89 7.52
N ASP A 20 -5.55 -5.84 8.29
CA ASP A 20 -5.24 -4.68 9.13
C ASP A 20 -4.89 -3.45 8.29
N PHE A 21 -4.21 -3.64 7.16
CA PHE A 21 -3.94 -2.58 6.20
C PHE A 21 -5.24 -2.02 5.59
N LEU A 22 -6.15 -2.89 5.14
CA LEU A 22 -7.41 -2.46 4.53
C LEU A 22 -8.29 -1.73 5.55
N ARG A 23 -8.46 -2.26 6.76
CA ARG A 23 -9.21 -1.59 7.84
C ARG A 23 -8.63 -0.22 8.15
N THR A 24 -7.31 -0.13 8.35
CA THR A 24 -6.64 1.16 8.59
C THR A 24 -6.85 2.13 7.41
N ALA A 25 -6.75 1.64 6.17
CA ALA A 25 -6.90 2.48 4.99
C ALA A 25 -8.33 2.98 4.82
N GLU A 26 -9.34 2.16 5.11
CA GLU A 26 -10.76 2.55 5.11
C GLU A 26 -11.05 3.61 6.19
N ASP A 27 -10.50 3.44 7.38
CA ASP A 27 -10.70 4.36 8.51
C ASP A 27 -9.99 5.72 8.32
N ASN A 28 -8.85 5.75 7.61
CA ASN A 28 -7.99 6.94 7.52
C ASN A 28 -8.02 7.65 6.16
N PHE A 29 -8.39 6.98 5.06
CA PHE A 29 -8.50 7.65 3.77
C PHE A 29 -9.81 8.43 3.68
N THR A 30 -9.70 9.68 3.23
CA THR A 30 -10.89 10.49 2.92
C THR A 30 -11.66 9.88 1.74
N SER A 31 -12.94 10.22 1.60
CA SER A 31 -13.82 9.69 0.53
C SER A 31 -13.19 9.81 -0.86
N TYR A 32 -12.45 10.89 -1.11
CA TYR A 32 -11.70 11.14 -2.35
C TYR A 32 -10.57 10.12 -2.59
N HIS A 33 -9.93 9.63 -1.53
CA HIS A 33 -8.78 8.71 -1.61
C HIS A 33 -9.18 7.24 -1.45
N GLN A 34 -10.43 6.93 -1.10
CA GLN A 34 -10.89 5.54 -1.00
C GLN A 34 -10.68 4.70 -2.27
N PRO A 35 -10.86 5.23 -3.50
CA PRO A 35 -10.53 4.48 -4.72
C PRO A 35 -9.06 4.05 -4.81
N LEU A 36 -8.15 4.73 -4.11
CA LEU A 36 -6.73 4.42 -4.09
C LEU A 36 -6.37 3.24 -3.18
N ILE A 37 -7.24 2.84 -2.24
CA ILE A 37 -6.99 1.73 -1.29
C ILE A 37 -6.58 0.46 -2.07
N THR A 38 -7.34 0.11 -3.11
CA THR A 38 -7.06 -1.06 -3.95
C THR A 38 -5.69 -0.98 -4.61
N ARG A 39 -5.24 0.22 -5.02
CA ARG A 39 -3.95 0.42 -5.69
C ARG A 39 -2.79 0.38 -4.72
N VAL A 40 -2.94 1.04 -3.57
CA VAL A 40 -1.93 1.01 -2.51
C VAL A 40 -1.79 -0.41 -1.96
N ASN A 41 -2.88 -1.18 -1.84
CA ASN A 41 -2.80 -2.60 -1.46
C ASN A 41 -2.06 -3.45 -2.50
N ARG A 42 -2.27 -3.21 -3.81
CA ARG A 42 -1.47 -3.87 -4.88
C ARG A 42 0.01 -3.53 -4.78
N LEU A 43 0.34 -2.26 -4.53
CA LEU A 43 1.73 -1.82 -4.35
C LEU A 43 2.35 -2.45 -3.10
N ARG A 44 1.61 -2.48 -1.99
CA ARG A 44 1.98 -3.13 -0.73
C ARG A 44 2.33 -4.59 -0.93
N LYS A 45 1.50 -5.36 -1.65
CA LYS A 45 1.78 -6.79 -1.96
C LYS A 45 3.06 -6.98 -2.76
N ALA A 46 3.42 -6.03 -3.64
CA ALA A 46 4.68 -6.09 -4.38
C ALA A 46 5.88 -5.72 -3.50
N VAL A 47 5.74 -4.74 -2.61
CA VAL A 47 6.81 -4.26 -1.72
C VAL A 47 7.00 -5.12 -0.49
N ILE A 48 5.98 -5.84 -0.03
CA ILE A 48 6.03 -6.75 1.13
C ILE A 48 5.28 -8.03 0.78
N PRO A 49 5.86 -8.89 -0.08
CA PRO A 49 5.25 -10.16 -0.41
C PRO A 49 5.12 -11.02 0.85
N ASN A 50 3.93 -11.57 1.08
CA ASN A 50 3.59 -12.44 2.23
C ASN A 50 3.83 -11.82 3.62
N GLY A 51 3.90 -10.49 3.74
CA GLY A 51 4.11 -9.83 5.03
C GLY A 51 5.51 -10.03 5.63
N GLY A 52 6.42 -10.66 4.87
CA GLY A 52 7.76 -11.02 5.31
C GLY A 52 8.80 -9.93 5.05
N ARG A 53 9.93 -10.03 5.74
CA ARG A 53 11.13 -9.22 5.46
C ARG A 53 11.81 -9.75 4.20
N TRP A 54 12.20 -8.86 3.28
CA TRP A 54 13.07 -9.24 2.16
C TRP A 54 14.38 -9.83 2.68
N LYS A 55 14.68 -11.06 2.25
CA LYS A 55 15.95 -11.73 2.54
C LYS A 55 16.99 -11.49 1.46
N ASN A 56 16.53 -11.23 0.23
CA ASN A 56 17.34 -10.96 -0.94
C ASN A 56 16.83 -9.68 -1.62
N GLU A 57 17.72 -8.96 -2.28
CA GLU A 57 17.35 -7.82 -3.12
C GLU A 57 16.58 -8.30 -4.35
N ASP A 58 15.56 -7.53 -4.75
CA ASP A 58 14.82 -7.75 -5.99
C ASP A 58 15.04 -6.55 -6.92
N ALA A 59 16.00 -6.69 -7.82
CA ALA A 59 16.33 -5.66 -8.82
C ALA A 59 15.13 -5.32 -9.74
N GLY A 60 14.15 -6.21 -9.86
CA GLY A 60 12.93 -6.00 -10.64
C GLY A 60 11.81 -5.29 -9.87
N LEU A 61 11.95 -5.10 -8.55
CA LEU A 61 10.91 -4.53 -7.70
C LEU A 61 10.52 -3.13 -8.15
N TYR A 62 11.50 -2.27 -8.41
CA TYR A 62 11.25 -0.89 -8.84
C TYR A 62 10.46 -0.83 -10.17
N SER A 63 10.80 -1.69 -11.12
CA SER A 63 10.07 -1.80 -12.40
C SER A 63 8.64 -2.29 -12.20
N ARG A 64 8.43 -3.28 -11.31
CA ARG A 64 7.08 -3.76 -10.92
C ARG A 64 6.26 -2.67 -10.24
N MET A 65 6.84 -1.90 -9.32
CA MET A 65 6.17 -0.77 -8.67
C MET A 65 5.70 0.27 -9.69
N LYS A 66 6.58 0.66 -10.62
CA LYS A 66 6.22 1.60 -11.70
C LYS A 66 5.09 1.07 -12.57
N GLU A 67 5.10 -0.23 -12.90
CA GLU A 67 4.04 -0.83 -13.70
C GLU A 67 2.69 -0.82 -12.96
N ILE A 68 2.68 -1.16 -11.67
CA ILE A 68 1.47 -1.14 -10.83
C ILE A 68 0.87 0.27 -10.79
N LEU A 69 1.71 1.30 -10.58
CA LEU A 69 1.27 2.69 -10.57
C LEU A 69 0.73 3.13 -11.94
N ARG A 70 1.41 2.74 -13.03
CA ARG A 70 0.99 3.07 -14.40
C ARG A 70 -0.33 2.39 -14.80
N LYS A 71 -0.51 1.11 -14.42
CA LYS A 71 -1.77 0.37 -14.61
C LYS A 71 -2.89 0.98 -13.78
N GLY A 72 -2.55 1.42 -12.56
CA GLY A 72 -3.42 2.24 -11.74
C GLY A 72 -3.99 3.39 -12.56
N ARG A 73 -3.17 4.30 -13.10
CA ARG A 73 -3.65 5.53 -13.76
C ARG A 73 -4.75 5.35 -14.82
N LYS A 74 -4.89 4.16 -15.43
CA LYS A 74 -5.90 3.85 -16.45
C LYS A 74 -7.25 3.38 -15.90
N ASP A 75 -7.38 3.16 -14.59
CA ASP A 75 -8.61 2.68 -13.99
C ASP A 75 -9.59 3.85 -13.72
N PRO A 76 -10.83 3.75 -14.23
CA PRO A 76 -11.77 4.86 -14.40
C PRO A 76 -12.19 5.52 -13.08
N LYS A 77 -12.13 4.80 -11.95
CA LYS A 77 -12.47 5.35 -10.63
C LYS A 77 -11.53 6.43 -10.12
N VAL A 78 -10.34 6.58 -10.71
CA VAL A 78 -9.39 7.66 -10.42
C VAL A 78 -9.35 8.71 -11.53
N ALA A 79 -9.80 8.36 -12.73
CA ALA A 79 -9.91 9.31 -13.84
C ALA A 79 -11.12 10.26 -13.67
N ASP A 80 -12.22 9.78 -13.08
CA ASP A 80 -13.41 10.57 -12.79
C ASP A 80 -13.12 11.73 -11.81
N ILE A 81 -12.17 11.50 -10.91
CA ILE A 81 -11.72 12.47 -9.92
C ILE A 81 -10.96 13.66 -10.55
N GLN A 82 -10.40 13.49 -11.76
CA GLN A 82 -9.67 14.56 -12.45
C GLN A 82 -10.59 15.51 -13.24
N TYR A 83 -11.89 15.22 -13.35
CA TYR A 83 -12.84 16.03 -14.13
C TYR A 83 -13.82 16.84 -13.25
N THR A 84 -13.98 16.54 -11.97
CA THR A 84 -14.87 17.28 -11.06
C THR A 84 -14.17 18.42 -10.33
N SER A 85 -13.45 19.26 -11.08
CA SER A 85 -12.97 20.57 -10.61
C SER A 85 -12.93 21.50 -11.83
N ILE A 86 -14.11 21.95 -12.23
CA ILE A 86 -14.34 23.13 -13.06
C ILE A 86 -15.41 23.95 -12.35
#